data_AF-W7E923-F1
#
_entry.id   AF-W7E923-F1
#
_cell.length_a   1.000
_cell.length_b   1.000
_cell.length_c   1.000
_cell.angle_alpha   90.00
_cell.angle_beta   90.00
_cell.angle_gamma   90.00
#
_symmetry.space_group_name_H-M   'P 1'
#
loop_
_entity.id
_entity.type
_entity.pdbx_description
1 polymer ?
#
loop_
_entity_poly.entity_id
_entity_poly.type
_entity_poly.pdbx_seq_one_letter_code
_entity_poly.pdbx_strand_id
1 'polypeptide(L)'
;MPDVPGLGGYSRFELELEFVQCLANPVYLNFLAQQKTLDKPDFVAYLQYLQYFKEPKYAKFLHHPGPTLRALELLQQERFRQDILAPGLVDRLVIQGQRNAVPGANTH
;
A
#
# COMPACT_ATOMS: atom_id res chain seq x y z
N MET A 1 2.10 24.49 -7.26
CA MET A 1 1.82 24.49 -5.80
C MET A 1 3.18 24.63 -5.11
N PRO A 2 3.46 25.74 -4.41
CA PRO A 2 4.76 25.95 -3.78
C PRO A 2 4.87 25.08 -2.51
N ASP A 3 6.10 24.71 -2.21
CA ASP A 3 6.55 23.84 -1.13
C ASP A 3 6.01 24.29 0.24
N VAL A 4 5.39 23.39 1.00
CA VAL A 4 4.90 23.68 2.36
C VAL A 4 6.10 23.57 3.30
N PRO A 5 6.55 24.67 3.94
CA PRO A 5 7.73 24.64 4.80
C PRO A 5 7.41 23.84 6.07
N GLY A 6 7.99 22.65 6.19
CA GLY A 6 7.85 21.81 7.38
C GLY A 6 8.16 20.32 7.19
N LEU A 7 8.14 19.80 5.96
CA LEU A 7 8.37 18.37 5.69
C LEU A 7 9.78 18.04 5.15
N GLY A 8 10.81 18.60 5.79
CA GLY A 8 12.19 18.11 5.63
C GLY A 8 12.78 18.17 4.21
N GLY A 9 12.18 18.94 3.29
CA GLY A 9 12.61 19.04 1.89
C GLY A 9 11.97 18.02 0.93
N TYR A 10 11.04 17.19 1.41
CA TYR A 10 10.29 16.26 0.56
C TYR A 10 8.99 16.89 0.07
N SER A 11 8.74 16.74 -1.23
CA SER A 11 7.47 17.11 -1.84
C SER A 11 6.34 16.21 -1.34
N ARG A 12 5.11 16.73 -1.33
CA ARG A 12 3.90 15.94 -1.04
C ARG A 12 3.84 14.65 -1.87
N PHE A 13 4.27 14.71 -3.12
CA PHE A 13 4.30 13.56 -4.01
C PHE A 13 5.25 12.47 -3.51
N GLU A 14 6.46 12.81 -3.08
CA GLU A 14 7.44 11.83 -2.58
C GLU A 14 6.93 11.11 -1.34
N LEU A 15 6.29 11.84 -0.43
CA LEU A 15 5.72 11.28 0.78
C LEU A 15 4.52 10.38 0.49
N GLU A 16 3.66 10.78 -0.44
CA GLU A 16 2.57 9.94 -0.93
C GLU A 16 3.10 8.67 -1.61
N LEU A 17 4.18 8.80 -2.39
CA LEU A 17 4.82 7.69 -3.08
C LEU A 17 5.42 6.68 -2.09
N GLU A 18 6.19 7.15 -1.10
CA GLU A 18 6.73 6.29 -0.03
C GLU A 18 5.59 5.60 0.75
N PHE A 19 4.57 6.37 1.13
CA PHE A 19 3.42 5.84 1.84
C PHE A 19 2.70 4.74 1.04
N VAL A 20 2.41 4.99 -0.24
CA VAL A 20 1.74 4.03 -1.12
C VAL A 20 2.59 2.77 -1.27
N GLN A 21 3.91 2.89 -1.38
CA GLN A 21 4.80 1.72 -1.44
C GLN A 21 4.81 0.92 -0.14
N CYS A 22 4.70 1.56 1.02
CA CYS A 22 4.54 0.86 2.30
C CYS A 22 3.26 0.03 2.39
N LEU A 23 2.20 0.37 1.65
CA LEU A 23 0.96 -0.43 1.63
C LEU A 23 1.15 -1.83 1.02
N ALA A 24 2.21 -2.07 0.26
CA ALA A 24 2.54 -3.41 -0.20
C ALA A 24 3.01 -4.34 0.94
N ASN A 25 3.40 -3.79 2.10
CA ASN A 25 3.85 -4.57 3.25
C ASN A 25 2.66 -5.02 4.12
N PRO A 26 2.35 -6.33 4.18
CA PRO A 26 1.23 -6.84 4.97
C PRO A 26 1.36 -6.61 6.48
N VAL A 27 2.59 -6.53 7.01
CA VAL A 27 2.82 -6.21 8.44
C VAL A 27 2.42 -4.75 8.72
N TYR A 28 2.74 -3.84 7.80
CA TYR A 28 2.34 -2.44 7.92
C TYR A 28 0.82 -2.28 7.80
N LEU A 29 0.19 -2.99 6.87
CA LEU A 29 -1.27 -2.99 6.76
C LEU A 29 -1.95 -3.50 8.03
N ASN A 30 -1.41 -4.56 8.64
CA ASN A 30 -1.94 -5.08 9.90
C ASN A 30 -1.79 -4.06 11.04
N PHE A 31 -0.65 -3.36 11.12
CA PHE A 31 -0.46 -2.27 12.07
C PHE A 31 -1.50 -1.15 11.90
N LEU A 32 -1.78 -0.71 10.67
CA LEU A 32 -2.83 0.30 10.40
C LEU A 32 -4.23 -0.20 10.81
N ALA A 33 -4.50 -1.49 10.62
CA ALA A 33 -5.76 -2.11 11.00
C ALA A 33 -5.93 -2.19 12.52
N GLN A 34 -4.89 -2.61 13.24
CA GLN A 34 -4.89 -2.66 14.71
C GLN A 34 -5.16 -1.28 15.34
N GLN A 35 -4.70 -0.21 14.69
CA GLN A 35 -4.96 1.17 15.11
C GLN A 35 -6.36 1.69 14.76
N LYS A 36 -7.21 0.88 14.12
CA LYS A 36 -8.53 1.28 13.56
C LYS A 36 -8.43 2.46 12.60
N THR A 37 -7.27 2.65 11.97
CA THR A 37 -7.05 3.73 11.02
C THR A 37 -7.79 3.45 9.71
N LEU A 38 -7.85 2.18 9.30
CA LEU A 38 -8.57 1.73 8.10
C LEU A 38 -10.10 1.88 8.21
N ASP A 39 -10.63 2.05 9.41
CA ASP A 39 -12.07 2.25 9.67
C ASP A 39 -12.48 3.72 9.56
N LYS A 40 -11.52 4.66 9.61
CA LYS A 40 -11.82 6.09 9.58
C LYS A 40 -12.24 6.52 8.17
N PRO A 41 -13.41 7.16 8.01
CA PRO A 41 -13.90 7.57 6.69
C PRO A 41 -12.94 8.52 5.97
N ASP A 42 -12.31 9.45 6.71
CA ASP A 42 -11.32 10.38 6.16
C ASP A 42 -10.09 9.65 5.59
N PHE A 43 -9.67 8.56 6.25
CA PHE A 43 -8.54 7.76 5.79
C PHE A 43 -8.89 6.95 4.55
N VAL A 44 -10.11 6.38 4.50
CA VAL A 44 -10.60 5.66 3.31
C VAL A 44 -10.71 6.62 2.12
N ALA A 45 -11.22 7.83 2.34
CA ALA A 45 -11.25 8.88 1.32
C ALA A 45 -9.84 9.24 0.83
N TYR A 46 -8.85 9.28 1.73
CA TYR A 46 -7.46 9.49 1.37
C TYR A 46 -6.87 8.34 0.54
N LEU A 47 -7.15 7.08 0.91
CA LEU A 47 -6.76 5.92 0.09
C LEU A 47 -7.41 5.96 -1.29
N GLN A 48 -8.67 6.43 -1.38
CA GLN A 48 -9.36 6.61 -2.65
C GLN A 48 -8.71 7.71 -3.49
N TYR A 49 -8.29 8.81 -2.87
CA TYR A 49 -7.51 9.85 -3.53
C TYR A 49 -6.20 9.28 -4.10
N LEU A 50 -5.47 8.46 -3.34
CA LEU A 50 -4.20 7.85 -3.78
C LEU A 50 -4.35 6.88 -4.97
N GLN A 51 -5.56 6.50 -5.38
CA GLN A 51 -5.78 5.69 -6.58
C GLN A 51 -5.24 6.34 -7.86
N TYR A 52 -4.94 7.64 -7.85
CA TYR A 52 -4.27 8.32 -8.96
C TYR A 52 -2.93 7.66 -9.32
N PHE A 53 -2.24 7.00 -8.37
CA PHE A 53 -1.00 6.26 -8.65
C PHE A 53 -1.17 5.10 -9.66
N LYS A 54 -2.40 4.68 -9.95
CA LYS A 54 -2.71 3.70 -11.01
C LYS A 54 -2.49 4.24 -12.41
N GLU A 55 -2.51 5.57 -12.59
CA GLU A 55 -2.26 6.14 -13.90
C GLU A 55 -0.80 5.89 -14.33
N PRO A 56 -0.53 5.50 -15.59
CA PRO A 56 0.82 5.16 -16.06
C PRO A 56 1.87 6.25 -15.80
N LYS A 57 1.44 7.51 -15.81
CA LYS A 57 2.30 8.68 -15.56
C LYS A 57 2.87 8.72 -14.14
N TYR A 58 2.22 8.06 -13.17
CA TYR A 58 2.67 7.97 -11.78
C TYR A 58 3.14 6.56 -11.41
N ALA A 59 2.50 5.52 -11.95
CA ALA A 59 2.84 4.12 -11.67
C ALA A 59 4.32 3.79 -11.97
N LYS A 60 4.92 4.49 -12.94
CA LYS A 60 6.35 4.36 -13.29
C LYS A 60 7.33 4.67 -12.16
N PHE A 61 6.89 5.38 -11.12
CA PHE A 61 7.72 5.73 -9.95
C PHE A 61 7.63 4.67 -8.84
N LEU A 62 6.73 3.69 -8.93
CA LEU A 62 6.60 2.62 -7.95
C LEU A 62 7.67 1.55 -8.20
N HIS A 63 8.38 1.13 -7.15
CA HIS A 63 9.33 0.02 -7.23
C HIS A 63 8.63 -1.32 -7.57
N HIS A 64 7.45 -1.54 -6.98
CA HIS A 64 6.66 -2.75 -7.16
C HIS A 64 5.18 -2.41 -7.46
N PRO A 65 4.87 -1.93 -8.69
CA PRO A 65 3.54 -1.44 -9.00
C PRO A 65 2.44 -2.50 -8.81
N GLY A 66 2.71 -3.77 -9.14
CA GLY A 66 1.72 -4.85 -8.99
C GLY A 66 1.22 -5.04 -7.54
N PRO A 67 2.09 -5.39 -6.59
CA PRO A 67 1.72 -5.54 -5.18
C PRO A 67 1.13 -4.27 -4.57
N THR A 68 1.74 -3.12 -4.85
CA THR A 68 1.31 -1.82 -4.29
C THR A 68 -0.09 -1.42 -4.76
N LEU A 69 -0.34 -1.45 -6.06
CA LEU A 69 -1.65 -1.09 -6.61
C LEU A 69 -2.72 -2.10 -6.19
N ARG A 70 -2.38 -3.39 -6.14
CA ARG A 70 -3.29 -4.42 -5.64
C ARG A 70 -3.68 -4.18 -4.19
N ALA A 71 -2.73 -3.83 -3.32
CA ALA A 71 -3.02 -3.50 -1.93
C ALA A 71 -3.97 -2.28 -1.83
N LEU A 72 -3.69 -1.23 -2.61
CA LEU A 72 -4.51 -0.03 -2.65
C LEU A 72 -5.95 -0.30 -3.12
N GLU A 73 -6.13 -1.18 -4.11
CA GLU A 73 -7.46 -1.64 -4.56
C GLU A 73 -8.19 -2.45 -3.50
N LEU A 74 -7.50 -3.40 -2.85
CA LEU A 74 -8.09 -4.24 -1.82
C LEU A 74 -8.53 -3.42 -0.60
N LEU A 75 -7.77 -2.40 -0.21
CA LEU A 75 -8.11 -1.51 0.91
C LEU A 75 -9.40 -0.70 0.69
N GLN A 76 -9.85 -0.51 -0.55
CA GLN A 76 -11.17 0.09 -0.80
C GLN A 76 -12.33 -0.83 -0.39
N GLN A 77 -12.08 -2.13 -0.32
CA GLN A 77 -13.08 -3.11 0.08
C GLN A 77 -13.17 -3.14 1.60
N GLU A 78 -14.32 -2.74 2.16
CA GLU A 78 -14.56 -2.78 3.61
C GLU A 78 -14.31 -4.15 4.21
N ARG A 79 -14.75 -5.20 3.52
CA ARG A 79 -14.51 -6.58 3.92
C ARG A 79 -13.02 -6.88 4.12
N PHE A 80 -12.17 -6.44 3.19
CA PHE A 80 -10.73 -6.66 3.30
C PHE A 80 -10.11 -5.92 4.48
N ARG A 81 -10.57 -4.69 4.75
CA ARG A 81 -10.13 -3.89 5.91
C ARG A 81 -10.46 -4.58 7.24
N GLN A 82 -11.59 -5.28 7.31
CA GLN A 82 -11.95 -6.09 8.48
C GLN A 82 -11.13 -7.39 8.53
N ASP A 83 -10.98 -8.08 7.40
CA ASP A 83 -10.31 -9.37 7.32
C ASP A 83 -8.80 -9.29 7.61
N ILE A 84 -8.15 -8.14 7.37
CA ILE A 84 -6.71 -7.96 7.60
C ILE A 84 -6.31 -7.95 9.09
N LEU A 85 -7.28 -7.79 9.99
CA LEU A 85 -7.09 -7.99 11.42
C LEU A 85 -6.90 -9.47 11.77
N ALA A 86 -7.38 -10.38 10.92
CA ALA A 86 -7.25 -11.80 11.17
C ALA A 86 -5.77 -12.23 11.03
N PRO A 87 -5.17 -12.82 12.08
CA PRO A 87 -3.75 -13.19 12.06
C PRO A 87 -3.41 -14.14 10.89
N GLY A 88 -4.33 -15.05 10.55
CA GLY A 88 -4.14 -15.98 9.44
C GLY A 88 -4.15 -15.35 8.04
N LEU A 89 -4.68 -14.14 7.85
CA LEU A 89 -4.63 -13.47 6.55
C LEU A 89 -3.27 -12.79 6.32
N VAL A 90 -2.70 -12.18 7.36
CA VAL A 90 -1.38 -11.53 7.29
C VAL A 90 -0.30 -12.55 6.95
N ASP A 91 -0.31 -13.71 7.62
CA ASP A 91 0.64 -14.79 7.34
C ASP A 91 0.57 -15.25 5.89
N ARG A 92 -0.64 -15.41 5.34
CA ARG A 92 -0.84 -15.78 3.93
C ARG A 92 -0.33 -14.70 2.98
N LEU A 93 -0.58 -13.43 3.27
CA LEU A 93 -0.09 -12.30 2.47
C LEU A 93 1.44 -12.21 2.52
N VAL A 94 2.06 -12.46 3.68
CA VAL A 94 3.52 -12.52 3.85
C VAL A 94 4.12 -13.68 3.05
N ILE A 95 3.52 -14.87 3.14
CA ILE A 95 3.98 -16.05 2.38
C ILE A 95 3.80 -15.83 0.86
N GLN A 96 2.69 -15.24 0.44
CA GLN A 96 2.42 -14.96 -0.97
C GLN A 96 3.30 -13.83 -1.52
N GLY A 97 3.58 -12.80 -0.71
CA GLY A 97 4.54 -11.76 -1.03
C GLY A 97 5.94 -12.33 -1.24
N GLN A 98 6.40 -13.21 -0.33
CA GLN A 98 7.68 -13.91 -0.46
C GLN A 98 7.74 -14.78 -1.73
N ARG A 99 6.68 -15.56 -2.00
CA ARG A 99 6.58 -16.40 -3.22
C ARG A 99 6.65 -15.60 -4.51
N ASN A 100 6.02 -14.42 -4.54
CA ASN A 100 6.06 -13.54 -5.72
C ASN A 100 7.37 -12.77 -5.85
N ALA A 101 8.16 -12.64 -4.77
CA ALA A 101 9.45 -11.96 -4.76
C ALA A 101 10.62 -12.87 -5.13
N VAL A 102 10.46 -14.20 -5.08
CA VAL A 102 11.45 -15.13 -5.63
C VAL A 102 11.26 -15.18 -7.14
N PRO A 103 12.20 -14.67 -7.96
CA PRO A 103 12.20 -15.01 -9.38
C PRO A 103 12.38 -16.53 -9.45
N GLY A 104 11.49 -17.21 -10.17
CA GLY A 104 11.61 -18.65 -10.38
C GLY A 104 13.04 -18.97 -10.81
N ALA A 105 13.76 -19.72 -9.97
CA ALA A 105 15.06 -20.24 -10.34
C ALA A 105 14.83 -21.07 -11.60
N ASN A 106 15.31 -20.57 -12.74
CA ASN A 106 15.30 -21.27 -14.02
C ASN A 106 15.94 -22.64 -13.79
N THR A 107 15.12 -23.69 -13.88
CA THR A 107 15.59 -25.06 -13.97
C THR A 107 15.85 -25.34 -15.45
N HIS A 108 17.11 -25.39 -15.82
CA HIS A 108 17.61 -26.06 -17.03
C HIS A 108 18.91 -26.76 -16.69
#